data_AF-A0A9Q0EHN4-F1
#
_entry.id   AF-A0A9Q0EHN4-F1
#
_cell.length_a   1.000
_cell.length_b   1.000
_cell.length_c   1.000
_cell.angle_alpha   90.00
_cell.angle_beta   90.00
_cell.angle_gamma   90.00
#
_symmetry.space_group_name_H-M   'P 1'
#
loop_
_entity.id
_entity.type
_entity.pdbx_description
1 polymer ?
#
loop_
_entity_poly.entity_id
_entity_poly.type
_entity_poly.pdbx_seq_one_letter_code
_entity_poly.pdbx_strand_id
1 'polypeptide(L)'
;MCRRVWLALLLCAAGGARASNVSHRCLSDVQVLLGDIGVDTPDTHYAALMYDAFGKLGSGVAGGNVNMPGSLQECLSVRAPHFSGQYCQVFLKQDKVQYFVGICVPDSCGEGDVQTLVIHDVLQVGGTSLIPALPSILLSQSDQGVFMTQCTSHTVTPDLSAVTCLFVCCVMIAVPLVATLLTALIRWQQHRVVNPVVTGGSSPPNANSKLYGTMEANSAPSGCVYWGLQVCSLQNTTQGLSAWNNMDNEKVWKKTVENNPLYVFTFSGPVYLGVDTFLLLGGLLSARSLLGSIQRAEDKLSPGLVAHYLFKRFKRVQPLHLFIVCLAIGFFSVVQRGAYWFIAEDEVTNCKKYWWSNLLLINNLFTVTDICAPWTWYLSLDFQFYATTPLLIYLYRLNRSYESYFQYYYNKPYTRYGPYLIGLLLGIYMTTRTEQLLKHQWQAALGWLSCLVGMAAVVVTAYVLKDVPPHPSAAHALYQGLHRPLWALGVAWLILACEEGYGGLAHSLLSLGMWAPLAHISFSCYLIHPFLIVLYNANQETPIHYTSYNFMYLFMGHVTLTLAAGYILHVLVEKPYLFLERTRG
;
A
#
# COMPACT_ATOMS: atom_id res chain seq x y z
N MET A 1 -40.51 17.68 -76.51
CA MET A 1 -41.28 17.70 -75.24
C MET A 1 -41.03 16.46 -74.35
N CYS A 2 -40.68 15.28 -74.89
CA CYS A 2 -40.44 14.05 -74.09
C CYS A 2 -39.16 13.98 -73.24
N ARG A 3 -38.17 14.87 -73.39
CA ARG A 3 -36.91 14.80 -72.63
C ARG A 3 -36.96 15.48 -71.25
N ARG A 4 -37.95 16.35 -71.01
CA ARG A 4 -38.16 17.01 -69.70
C ARG A 4 -39.05 16.21 -68.74
N VAL A 5 -39.87 15.30 -69.27
CA VAL A 5 -40.74 14.41 -68.45
C VAL A 5 -39.92 13.28 -67.80
N TRP A 6 -38.88 12.77 -68.48
CA TRP A 6 -37.98 11.75 -67.92
C TRP A 6 -37.08 12.27 -66.79
N LEU A 7 -36.64 13.53 -66.82
CA LEU A 7 -35.89 14.13 -65.69
C LEU A 7 -36.79 14.39 -64.47
N ALA A 8 -38.07 14.73 -64.67
CA ALA A 8 -39.01 14.90 -63.56
C ALA A 8 -39.39 13.56 -62.90
N LEU A 9 -39.51 12.48 -63.69
CA LEU A 9 -39.77 11.14 -63.15
C LEU A 9 -38.54 10.52 -62.46
N LEU A 10 -37.32 10.82 -62.91
CA LEU A 10 -36.09 10.41 -62.21
C LEU A 10 -35.84 11.22 -60.94
N LEU A 11 -36.29 12.49 -60.87
CA LEU A 11 -36.21 13.30 -59.65
C LEU A 11 -37.29 12.93 -58.62
N CYS A 12 -38.45 12.41 -59.04
CA CYS A 12 -39.43 11.83 -58.11
C CYS A 12 -39.03 10.43 -57.60
N ALA A 13 -38.25 9.66 -58.37
CA ALA A 13 -37.69 8.39 -57.91
C ALA A 13 -36.45 8.54 -57.02
N ALA A 14 -35.78 9.70 -57.05
CA ALA A 14 -34.60 10.00 -56.23
C ALA A 14 -34.94 10.50 -54.81
N GLY A 15 -36.22 10.63 -54.45
CA GLY A 15 -36.66 10.96 -53.09
C GLY A 15 -36.75 9.76 -52.14
N GLY A 16 -36.54 8.53 -52.62
CA GLY A 16 -36.82 7.31 -51.85
C GLY A 16 -35.63 6.39 -51.56
N ALA A 17 -34.40 6.76 -51.94
CA ALA A 17 -33.24 5.87 -51.84
C ALA A 17 -32.16 6.45 -50.91
N ARG A 18 -32.39 6.43 -49.59
CA ARG A 18 -31.35 6.77 -48.60
C ARG A 18 -31.42 5.98 -47.28
N ALA A 19 -31.89 4.74 -47.33
CA ALA A 19 -31.83 3.80 -46.21
C ALA A 19 -31.26 2.45 -46.69
N SER A 20 -29.99 2.40 -47.06
CA SER A 20 -29.39 1.17 -47.63
C SER A 20 -28.71 0.26 -46.62
N ASN A 21 -29.00 0.39 -45.31
CA ASN A 21 -28.49 -0.57 -44.33
C ASN A 21 -29.35 -0.77 -43.08
N VAL A 22 -30.64 -0.37 -43.11
CA VAL A 22 -31.59 -0.62 -42.01
C VAL A 22 -32.48 -1.79 -42.39
N SER A 23 -32.70 -2.74 -41.47
CA SER A 23 -33.60 -3.86 -41.71
C SER A 23 -35.03 -3.36 -42.03
N HIS A 24 -35.68 -3.99 -43.03
CA HIS A 24 -37.02 -3.57 -43.47
C HIS A 24 -38.05 -3.64 -42.32
N ARG A 25 -37.88 -4.59 -41.40
CA ARG A 25 -38.75 -4.74 -40.24
C ARG A 25 -38.56 -3.60 -39.25
N CYS A 26 -37.31 -3.27 -38.88
CA CYS A 26 -37.00 -2.13 -38.03
C CYS A 26 -37.55 -0.82 -38.61
N LEU A 27 -37.32 -0.57 -39.91
CA LEU A 27 -37.79 0.66 -40.55
C LEU A 27 -39.32 0.78 -40.53
N SER A 28 -40.03 -0.34 -40.79
CA SER A 28 -41.49 -0.38 -40.73
C SER A 28 -42.02 -0.10 -39.32
N ASP A 29 -41.44 -0.74 -38.30
CA ASP A 29 -41.88 -0.59 -36.91
C ASP A 29 -41.56 0.82 -36.38
N VAL A 30 -40.43 1.41 -36.77
CA VAL A 30 -40.06 2.80 -36.44
C VAL A 30 -41.02 3.79 -37.10
N GLN A 31 -41.43 3.56 -38.36
CA GLN A 31 -42.41 4.44 -39.02
C GLN A 31 -43.77 4.39 -38.35
N VAL A 32 -44.22 3.20 -37.90
CA VAL A 32 -45.45 3.04 -37.10
C VAL A 32 -45.34 3.82 -35.79
N LEU A 33 -44.23 3.64 -35.06
CA LEU A 33 -43.96 4.39 -33.83
C LEU A 33 -44.04 5.92 -34.05
N LEU A 34 -43.32 6.43 -35.06
CA LEU A 34 -43.28 7.87 -35.36
C LEU A 34 -44.65 8.42 -35.80
N GLY A 35 -45.47 7.61 -36.47
CA GLY A 35 -46.83 7.98 -36.87
C GLY A 35 -47.80 8.05 -35.70
N ASP A 36 -47.60 7.21 -34.68
CA ASP A 36 -48.45 7.15 -33.48
C ASP A 36 -48.08 8.23 -32.45
N ILE A 37 -46.88 8.83 -32.53
CA ILE A 37 -46.49 9.97 -31.69
C ILE A 37 -47.37 11.19 -32.01
N GLY A 38 -48.08 11.69 -30.99
CA GLY A 38 -48.98 12.84 -31.10
C GLY A 38 -50.45 12.47 -31.37
N VAL A 39 -50.75 11.18 -31.48
CA VAL A 39 -52.12 10.64 -31.50
C VAL A 39 -52.49 10.20 -30.09
N ASP A 40 -53.49 10.84 -29.48
CA ASP A 40 -53.93 10.54 -28.11
C ASP A 40 -55.11 9.56 -28.11
N THR A 41 -54.81 8.28 -28.32
CA THR A 41 -55.78 7.17 -28.23
C THR A 41 -55.26 6.07 -27.31
N PRO A 42 -56.13 5.23 -26.71
CA PRO A 42 -55.70 4.15 -25.83
C PRO A 42 -54.72 3.18 -26.50
N ASP A 43 -54.89 2.94 -27.81
CA ASP A 43 -54.06 2.02 -28.60
C ASP A 43 -52.69 2.62 -28.96
N THR A 44 -52.53 3.94 -28.89
CA THR A 44 -51.28 4.67 -29.20
C THR A 44 -50.55 5.17 -27.95
N HIS A 45 -51.08 4.90 -26.74
CA HIS A 45 -50.45 5.32 -25.48
C HIS A 45 -49.03 4.78 -25.32
N TYR A 46 -48.73 3.61 -25.91
CA TYR A 46 -47.40 3.03 -25.94
C TYR A 46 -46.36 3.96 -26.62
N ALA A 47 -46.75 4.71 -27.65
CA ALA A 47 -45.86 5.62 -28.38
C ALA A 47 -45.47 6.82 -27.50
N ALA A 48 -46.40 7.30 -26.66
CA ALA A 48 -46.13 8.34 -25.68
C ALA A 48 -45.14 7.88 -24.60
N LEU A 49 -45.30 6.64 -24.09
CA LEU A 49 -44.36 6.03 -23.13
C LEU A 49 -42.98 5.81 -23.75
N MET A 50 -42.91 5.35 -25.01
CA MET A 50 -41.64 5.20 -25.71
C MET A 50 -40.96 6.56 -25.91
N TYR A 51 -41.70 7.59 -26.33
CA TYR A 51 -41.20 8.95 -26.46
C TYR A 51 -40.74 9.52 -25.11
N ASP A 52 -41.49 9.29 -24.02
CA ASP A 52 -41.09 9.78 -22.72
C ASP A 52 -39.81 9.09 -22.20
N ALA A 53 -39.63 7.82 -22.55
CA ALA A 53 -38.43 7.07 -22.21
C ALA A 53 -37.14 7.54 -22.93
N PHE A 54 -37.22 8.36 -23.99
CA PHE A 54 -36.02 8.93 -24.64
C PHE A 54 -35.24 9.83 -23.68
N GLY A 55 -33.92 9.82 -23.84
CA GLY A 55 -33.01 10.75 -23.20
C GLY A 55 -33.26 12.18 -23.66
N LYS A 56 -33.40 13.10 -22.69
CA LYS A 56 -33.63 14.53 -22.92
C LYS A 56 -32.49 15.34 -22.32
N LEU A 57 -32.20 16.50 -22.93
CA LEU A 57 -31.14 17.40 -22.47
C LEU A 57 -31.51 18.00 -21.10
N GLY A 58 -30.68 17.76 -20.08
CA GLY A 58 -30.84 18.33 -18.74
C GLY A 58 -30.26 19.75 -18.61
N SER A 59 -30.53 20.38 -17.46
CA SER A 59 -29.86 21.64 -17.09
C SER A 59 -28.41 21.38 -16.67
N GLY A 60 -27.53 22.39 -16.79
CA GLY A 60 -26.13 22.27 -16.32
C GLY A 60 -25.14 21.70 -17.33
N VAL A 61 -25.48 21.69 -18.62
CA VAL A 61 -24.61 21.21 -19.72
C VAL A 61 -23.24 21.89 -19.74
N ALA A 62 -23.19 23.22 -19.50
CA ALA A 62 -21.94 23.96 -19.38
C ALA A 62 -21.04 23.44 -18.23
N GLY A 63 -21.66 22.93 -17.16
CA GLY A 63 -21.01 22.33 -16.00
C GLY A 63 -20.62 20.85 -16.16
N GLY A 64 -20.98 20.21 -17.27
CA GLY A 64 -20.63 18.81 -17.56
C GLY A 64 -21.82 17.86 -17.72
N ASN A 65 -23.07 18.32 -17.53
CA ASN A 65 -24.25 17.47 -17.63
C ASN A 65 -24.63 17.20 -19.10
N VAL A 66 -23.91 16.27 -19.76
CA VAL A 66 -24.05 16.00 -21.20
C VAL A 66 -24.70 14.65 -21.50
N ASN A 67 -24.69 13.71 -20.55
CA ASN A 67 -25.29 12.39 -20.74
C ASN A 67 -26.82 12.44 -20.58
N MET A 68 -27.54 11.78 -21.49
CA MET A 68 -29.00 11.79 -21.53
C MET A 68 -29.52 10.35 -21.45
N PRO A 69 -29.55 9.73 -20.26
CA PRO A 69 -29.82 8.30 -20.15
C PRO A 69 -31.26 7.89 -20.47
N GLY A 70 -32.25 8.78 -20.35
CA GLY A 70 -33.66 8.40 -20.53
C GLY A 70 -34.14 7.38 -19.48
N SER A 71 -35.29 6.76 -19.74
CA SER A 71 -35.95 5.83 -18.81
C SER A 71 -35.88 4.39 -19.32
N LEU A 72 -34.86 3.65 -18.88
CA LEU A 72 -34.64 2.24 -19.27
C LEU A 72 -35.85 1.36 -18.95
N GLN A 73 -36.34 1.40 -17.71
CA GLN A 73 -37.40 0.51 -17.23
C GLN A 73 -38.74 0.80 -17.93
N GLU A 74 -39.03 2.08 -18.16
CA GLU A 74 -40.21 2.48 -18.90
C GLU A 74 -40.16 1.99 -20.33
N CYS A 75 -39.04 2.18 -21.04
CA CYS A 75 -38.86 1.66 -22.40
C CYS A 75 -39.08 0.15 -22.48
N LEU A 76 -38.46 -0.62 -21.57
CA LEU A 76 -38.59 -2.08 -21.55
C LEU A 76 -39.98 -2.57 -21.13
N SER A 77 -40.76 -1.75 -20.43
CA SER A 77 -42.14 -2.07 -20.03
C SER A 77 -43.15 -1.94 -21.17
N VAL A 78 -42.79 -1.22 -22.25
CA VAL A 78 -43.70 -0.95 -23.36
C VAL A 78 -43.93 -2.20 -24.21
N ARG A 79 -45.20 -2.49 -24.47
CA ARG A 79 -45.64 -3.47 -25.47
C ARG A 79 -46.57 -2.81 -26.49
N ALA A 80 -46.12 -2.73 -27.73
CA ALA A 80 -46.93 -2.30 -28.86
C ALA A 80 -47.63 -3.52 -29.50
N PRO A 81 -48.60 -3.31 -30.41
CA PRO A 81 -49.30 -4.42 -31.07
C PRO A 81 -48.40 -5.38 -31.87
N HIS A 82 -47.29 -4.88 -32.41
CA HIS A 82 -46.43 -5.63 -33.35
C HIS A 82 -44.95 -5.76 -32.92
N PHE A 83 -44.55 -5.03 -31.87
CA PHE A 83 -43.18 -4.99 -31.37
C PHE A 83 -43.18 -4.65 -29.87
N SER A 84 -42.05 -4.88 -29.21
CA SER A 84 -41.82 -4.44 -27.83
C SER A 84 -40.78 -3.32 -27.79
N GLY A 85 -40.75 -2.54 -26.72
CA GLY A 85 -39.70 -1.53 -26.55
C GLY A 85 -38.33 -2.18 -26.26
N GLN A 86 -37.30 -1.69 -26.94
CA GLN A 86 -35.90 -2.02 -26.75
C GLN A 86 -35.12 -0.74 -26.46
N TYR A 87 -34.42 -0.75 -25.32
CA TYR A 87 -33.59 0.37 -24.92
C TYR A 87 -32.20 0.25 -25.51
N CYS A 88 -31.72 1.32 -26.16
CA CYS A 88 -30.37 1.39 -26.71
C CYS A 88 -29.65 2.65 -26.25
N GLN A 89 -28.34 2.55 -26.03
CA GLN A 89 -27.45 3.65 -25.71
C GLN A 89 -26.63 3.98 -26.95
N VAL A 90 -26.70 5.24 -27.39
CA VAL A 90 -25.94 5.73 -28.53
C VAL A 90 -24.87 6.68 -28.02
N PHE A 91 -23.61 6.31 -28.22
CA PHE A 91 -22.47 7.09 -27.80
C PHE A 91 -22.03 8.02 -28.92
N LEU A 92 -22.07 9.31 -28.62
CA LEU A 92 -21.91 10.41 -29.54
C LEU A 92 -20.66 11.19 -29.19
N LYS A 93 -19.96 11.66 -30.22
CA LYS A 93 -18.83 12.56 -30.11
C LYS A 93 -19.11 13.82 -30.91
N GLN A 94 -19.03 14.96 -30.24
CA GLN A 94 -19.18 16.28 -30.83
C GLN A 94 -18.00 17.14 -30.39
N ASP A 95 -17.12 17.47 -31.34
CA ASP A 95 -15.81 18.09 -31.06
C ASP A 95 -14.98 17.28 -30.03
N LYS A 96 -14.70 17.86 -28.84
CA LYS A 96 -13.97 17.22 -27.74
C LYS A 96 -14.87 16.55 -26.70
N VAL A 97 -16.20 16.66 -26.83
CA VAL A 97 -17.15 16.14 -25.85
C VAL A 97 -17.66 14.79 -26.31
N GLN A 98 -17.57 13.80 -25.42
CA GLN A 98 -18.17 12.48 -25.59
C GLN A 98 -19.33 12.36 -24.59
N TYR A 99 -20.48 11.89 -25.07
CA TYR A 99 -21.68 11.71 -24.26
C TYR A 99 -22.51 10.57 -24.85
N PHE A 100 -23.49 10.07 -24.09
CA PHE A 100 -24.43 9.09 -24.62
C PHE A 100 -25.88 9.55 -24.47
N VAL A 101 -26.73 9.08 -25.38
CA VAL A 101 -28.18 9.27 -25.35
C VAL A 101 -28.84 7.90 -25.30
N GLY A 102 -29.70 7.68 -24.31
CA GLY A 102 -30.58 6.52 -24.24
C GLY A 102 -31.80 6.75 -25.14
N ILE A 103 -32.09 5.80 -26.01
CA ILE A 103 -33.22 5.83 -26.94
C ILE A 103 -34.10 4.61 -26.75
N CYS A 104 -35.39 4.75 -27.02
CA CYS A 104 -36.33 3.64 -27.01
C CYS A 104 -36.80 3.33 -28.43
N VAL A 105 -36.38 2.19 -28.97
CA VAL A 105 -36.69 1.74 -30.34
C VAL A 105 -37.46 0.42 -30.31
N PRO A 106 -38.12 0.00 -31.40
CA PRO A 106 -38.69 -1.34 -31.50
C PRO A 106 -37.64 -2.45 -31.34
N ASP A 107 -38.03 -3.58 -30.75
CA ASP A 107 -37.21 -4.79 -30.59
C ASP A 107 -36.80 -5.48 -31.90
N SER A 108 -37.33 -5.01 -33.03
CA SER A 108 -36.89 -5.41 -34.37
C SER A 108 -35.62 -4.70 -34.86
N CYS A 109 -35.14 -3.68 -34.14
CA CYS A 109 -33.98 -2.87 -34.51
C CYS A 109 -32.69 -3.38 -33.85
N GLY A 110 -31.72 -3.82 -34.65
CA GLY A 110 -30.38 -4.18 -34.15
C GLY A 110 -29.49 -2.96 -33.89
N GLU A 111 -28.33 -3.17 -33.25
CA GLU A 111 -27.37 -2.09 -32.95
C GLU A 111 -26.91 -1.32 -34.20
N GLY A 112 -26.68 -2.04 -35.31
CA GLY A 112 -26.31 -1.44 -36.60
C GLY A 112 -27.46 -0.67 -37.27
N ASP A 113 -28.70 -1.12 -37.09
CA ASP A 113 -29.90 -0.42 -37.57
C ASP A 113 -30.02 0.92 -36.82
N VAL A 114 -29.92 0.86 -35.49
CA VAL A 114 -29.96 2.04 -34.61
C VAL A 114 -28.88 3.05 -34.95
N GLN A 115 -27.64 2.61 -35.11
CA GLN A 115 -26.54 3.50 -35.51
C GLN A 115 -26.87 4.24 -36.81
N THR A 116 -27.46 3.54 -37.78
CA THR A 116 -27.84 4.10 -39.09
C THR A 116 -29.03 5.06 -38.97
N LEU A 117 -30.02 4.74 -38.12
CA LEU A 117 -31.17 5.62 -37.83
C LEU A 117 -30.74 6.96 -37.23
N VAL A 118 -29.73 6.97 -36.34
CA VAL A 118 -29.20 8.19 -35.74
C VAL A 118 -28.34 8.99 -36.72
N ILE A 119 -27.44 8.34 -37.46
CA ILE A 119 -26.56 9.04 -38.43
C ILE A 119 -27.35 9.72 -39.54
N HIS A 120 -28.46 9.12 -39.97
CA HIS A 120 -29.33 9.67 -41.02
C HIS A 120 -30.49 10.52 -40.49
N ASP A 121 -30.54 10.74 -39.17
CA ASP A 121 -31.55 11.55 -38.49
C ASP A 121 -32.99 11.15 -38.88
N VAL A 122 -33.27 9.84 -38.87
CA VAL A 122 -34.58 9.27 -39.25
C VAL A 122 -35.61 9.45 -38.10
N LEU A 123 -35.13 9.52 -36.87
CA LEU A 123 -35.95 9.68 -35.66
C LEU A 123 -36.38 11.15 -35.47
N GLN A 124 -37.31 11.60 -36.32
CA GLN A 124 -37.83 12.97 -36.30
C GLN A 124 -39.35 13.00 -36.03
N VAL A 125 -39.79 13.95 -35.22
CA VAL A 125 -41.20 14.27 -34.99
C VAL A 125 -41.42 15.74 -35.29
N GLY A 126 -42.33 16.05 -36.22
CA GLY A 126 -42.65 17.45 -36.58
C GLY A 126 -41.46 18.26 -37.12
N GLY A 127 -40.47 17.61 -37.74
CA GLY A 127 -39.23 18.24 -38.21
C GLY A 127 -38.18 18.50 -37.13
N THR A 128 -38.41 18.03 -35.90
CA THR A 128 -37.43 18.07 -34.80
C THR A 128 -36.84 16.68 -34.57
N SER A 129 -35.52 16.60 -34.48
CA SER A 129 -34.82 15.35 -34.14
C SER A 129 -35.08 14.97 -32.68
N LEU A 130 -35.39 13.70 -32.44
CA LEU A 130 -35.53 13.12 -31.10
C LEU A 130 -34.18 13.00 -30.37
N ILE A 131 -33.07 13.15 -31.10
CA ILE A 131 -31.70 13.10 -30.56
C ILE A 131 -31.05 14.46 -30.83
N PRO A 132 -31.38 15.49 -30.03
CA PRO A 132 -30.85 16.83 -30.28
C PRO A 132 -29.34 16.86 -30.07
N ALA A 133 -28.61 17.39 -31.06
CA ALA A 133 -27.20 17.72 -30.92
C ALA A 133 -27.00 18.78 -29.83
N LEU A 134 -25.80 18.83 -29.23
CA LEU A 134 -25.50 19.88 -28.25
C LEU A 134 -25.60 21.26 -28.92
N PRO A 135 -26.26 22.24 -28.28
CA PRO A 135 -26.45 23.57 -28.85
C PRO A 135 -25.13 24.21 -29.28
N SER A 136 -25.13 24.87 -30.45
CA SER A 136 -23.95 25.57 -31.00
C SER A 136 -23.45 26.73 -30.12
N ILE A 137 -24.26 27.20 -29.18
CA ILE A 137 -23.83 28.17 -28.15
C ILE A 137 -22.81 27.58 -27.16
N LEU A 138 -22.76 26.24 -27.06
CA LEU A 138 -21.88 25.50 -26.15
C LEU A 138 -20.68 24.86 -26.88
N LEU A 139 -20.76 24.62 -28.19
CA LEU A 139 -19.71 23.98 -28.99
C LEU A 139 -19.59 24.64 -30.38
N SER A 140 -18.34 24.89 -30.83
CA SER A 140 -18.10 25.58 -32.10
C SER A 140 -18.21 24.71 -33.35
N GLN A 141 -18.19 23.37 -33.21
CA GLN A 141 -18.39 22.41 -34.29
C GLN A 141 -19.69 21.63 -34.10
N SER A 142 -20.44 21.47 -35.19
CA SER A 142 -21.76 20.84 -35.24
C SER A 142 -21.74 19.37 -35.70
N ASP A 143 -20.60 18.87 -36.17
CA ASP A 143 -20.52 17.50 -36.69
C ASP A 143 -20.59 16.49 -35.53
N GLN A 144 -21.71 15.76 -35.50
CA GLN A 144 -22.02 14.73 -34.52
C GLN A 144 -21.64 13.37 -35.10
N GLY A 145 -20.68 12.69 -34.48
CA GLY A 145 -20.27 11.34 -34.86
C GLY A 145 -20.79 10.29 -33.87
N VAL A 146 -21.33 9.19 -34.37
CA VAL A 146 -21.61 7.99 -33.56
C VAL A 146 -20.37 7.11 -33.55
N PHE A 147 -19.88 6.72 -32.37
CA PHE A 147 -18.73 5.81 -32.27
C PHE A 147 -19.06 4.45 -31.66
N MET A 148 -20.17 4.33 -30.92
CA MET A 148 -20.62 3.08 -30.33
C MET A 148 -22.14 3.11 -30.13
N THR A 149 -22.80 1.96 -30.32
CA THR A 149 -24.21 1.76 -30.02
C THR A 149 -24.33 0.43 -29.27
N GLN A 150 -25.09 0.40 -28.18
CA GLN A 150 -25.31 -0.80 -27.39
C GLN A 150 -26.78 -0.93 -27.05
N CYS A 151 -27.38 -2.09 -27.33
CA CYS A 151 -28.80 -2.32 -27.06
C CYS A 151 -29.00 -3.36 -25.96
N THR A 152 -29.91 -3.06 -25.02
CA THR A 152 -30.22 -3.94 -23.90
C THR A 152 -31.42 -4.83 -24.22
N SER A 153 -31.21 -6.14 -24.18
CA SER A 153 -32.27 -7.13 -24.34
C SER A 153 -33.08 -7.34 -23.06
N HIS A 154 -34.38 -7.62 -23.21
CA HIS A 154 -35.32 -7.87 -22.11
C HIS A 154 -35.01 -9.16 -21.32
N THR A 155 -34.28 -10.11 -21.89
CA THR A 155 -33.94 -11.40 -21.26
C THR A 155 -32.46 -11.46 -20.87
N VAL A 156 -32.19 -11.56 -19.56
CA VAL A 156 -30.85 -11.85 -19.04
C VAL A 156 -30.63 -13.36 -19.14
N THR A 157 -30.03 -13.83 -20.24
CA THR A 157 -29.63 -15.23 -20.37
C THR A 157 -28.21 -15.40 -19.82
N PRO A 158 -28.02 -16.15 -18.72
CA PRO A 158 -26.67 -16.38 -18.20
C PRO A 158 -25.87 -17.21 -19.19
N ASP A 159 -24.68 -16.73 -19.52
CA ASP A 159 -23.76 -17.45 -20.38
C ASP A 159 -23.04 -18.57 -19.62
N LEU A 160 -22.44 -19.52 -20.35
CA LEU A 160 -21.74 -20.66 -19.75
C LEU A 160 -20.67 -20.23 -18.74
N SER A 161 -19.99 -19.11 -19.00
CA SER A 161 -18.97 -18.58 -18.09
C SER A 161 -19.58 -18.09 -16.77
N ALA A 162 -20.73 -17.42 -16.80
CA ALA A 162 -21.45 -16.99 -15.60
C ALA A 162 -21.92 -18.17 -14.76
N VAL A 163 -22.54 -19.18 -15.38
CA VAL A 163 -22.98 -20.40 -14.67
C VAL A 163 -21.80 -21.11 -14.03
N THR A 164 -20.69 -21.26 -14.76
CA THR A 164 -19.47 -21.89 -14.25
C THR A 164 -18.88 -21.11 -13.07
N CYS A 165 -18.78 -19.79 -13.18
CA CYS A 165 -18.23 -18.95 -12.12
C CYS A 165 -19.11 -18.95 -10.87
N LEU A 166 -20.44 -18.89 -11.02
CA LEU A 166 -21.38 -19.00 -9.91
C LEU A 166 -21.27 -20.37 -9.22
N PHE A 167 -21.15 -21.46 -9.99
CA PHE A 167 -20.91 -22.80 -9.44
C PHE A 167 -19.60 -22.85 -8.64
N VAL A 168 -18.50 -22.31 -9.17
CA VAL A 168 -17.21 -22.23 -8.47
C VAL A 168 -17.34 -21.43 -7.17
N CYS A 169 -18.02 -20.28 -7.20
CA CYS A 169 -18.29 -19.48 -6.00
C CYS A 169 -19.09 -20.29 -4.95
N CYS A 170 -20.14 -20.99 -5.37
CA CYS A 170 -20.93 -21.84 -4.48
C CYS A 170 -20.09 -22.96 -3.86
N VAL A 171 -19.24 -23.65 -4.63
CA VAL A 171 -18.34 -24.70 -4.12
C VAL A 171 -17.34 -24.12 -3.12
N MET A 172 -16.73 -22.97 -3.42
CA MET A 172 -15.75 -22.34 -2.53
C MET A 172 -16.36 -21.81 -1.23
N ILE A 173 -17.68 -21.54 -1.19
CA ILE A 173 -18.41 -21.22 0.04
C ILE A 173 -18.86 -22.49 0.78
N ALA A 174 -19.40 -23.47 0.05
CA ALA A 174 -19.96 -24.69 0.63
C ALA A 174 -18.91 -25.55 1.32
N VAL A 175 -17.71 -25.72 0.73
CA VAL A 175 -16.66 -26.58 1.29
C VAL A 175 -16.20 -26.11 2.68
N PRO A 176 -15.85 -24.82 2.91
CA PRO A 176 -15.53 -24.33 4.25
C PRO A 176 -16.71 -24.39 5.21
N LEU A 177 -17.94 -24.12 4.76
CA LEU A 177 -19.13 -24.22 5.62
C LEU A 177 -19.36 -25.65 6.11
N VAL A 178 -19.29 -26.63 5.21
CA VAL A 178 -19.41 -28.06 5.56
C VAL A 178 -18.28 -28.47 6.50
N ALA A 179 -17.03 -28.07 6.23
CA ALA A 179 -15.91 -28.37 7.11
C ALA A 179 -16.08 -27.76 8.51
N THR A 180 -16.60 -26.53 8.58
CA THR A 180 -16.88 -25.83 9.85
C THR A 180 -18.00 -26.52 10.62
N LEU A 181 -19.10 -26.88 9.94
CA LEU A 181 -20.20 -27.65 10.50
C LEU A 181 -19.76 -29.02 11.03
N LEU A 182 -18.99 -29.78 10.24
CA LEU A 182 -18.45 -31.07 10.67
C LEU A 182 -17.56 -30.92 11.90
N THR A 183 -16.68 -29.92 11.92
CA THR A 183 -15.81 -29.65 13.07
C THR A 183 -16.61 -29.26 14.31
N ALA A 184 -17.64 -28.44 14.14
CA ALA A 184 -18.54 -28.03 15.22
C ALA A 184 -19.34 -29.22 15.76
N LEU A 185 -19.85 -30.10 14.89
CA LEU A 185 -20.58 -31.31 15.27
C LEU A 185 -19.69 -32.31 16.03
N ILE A 186 -18.45 -32.52 15.58
CA ILE A 186 -17.48 -33.38 16.27
C ILE A 186 -17.16 -32.82 17.67
N ARG A 187 -16.90 -31.51 17.78
CA ARG A 187 -16.64 -30.85 19.08
C ARG A 187 -17.85 -30.92 20.01
N TRP A 188 -19.05 -30.73 19.47
CA TRP A 188 -20.30 -30.82 20.23
C TRP A 188 -20.56 -32.24 20.75
N GLN A 189 -20.25 -33.28 19.95
CA GLN A 189 -20.31 -34.67 20.40
C GLN A 189 -19.30 -34.96 21.51
N GLN A 190 -18.06 -34.47 21.41
CA GLN A 190 -17.04 -34.66 22.45
C GLN A 190 -17.41 -33.99 23.78
N HIS A 191 -18.01 -32.80 23.76
CA HIS A 191 -18.48 -32.12 24.97
C HIS A 191 -19.65 -32.81 25.68
N ARG A 192 -20.44 -33.67 25.00
CA ARG A 192 -21.49 -34.47 25.64
C ARG A 192 -20.96 -35.70 26.40
N VAL A 193 -19.73 -36.14 26.14
CA VAL A 193 -19.19 -37.41 26.69
C VAL A 193 -18.46 -37.21 28.03
N VAL A 194 -18.24 -35.98 28.49
CA VAL A 194 -17.58 -35.71 29.77
C VAL A 194 -18.62 -35.40 30.87
N ASN A 195 -19.00 -36.42 31.65
CA ASN A 195 -19.70 -36.26 32.93
C ASN A 195 -18.69 -36.07 34.10
N PRO A 196 -19.05 -35.39 35.21
CA PRO A 196 -18.12 -35.03 36.28
C PRO A 196 -18.17 -36.01 37.46
N VAL A 197 -17.20 -36.91 37.64
CA VAL A 197 -17.01 -37.65 38.92
C VAL A 197 -15.53 -38.06 39.15
N VAL A 198 -14.91 -37.37 40.12
CA VAL A 198 -14.05 -37.84 41.25
C VAL A 198 -12.65 -38.48 41.02
N THR A 199 -11.66 -37.72 41.54
CA THR A 199 -10.36 -37.99 42.20
C THR A 199 -9.61 -39.32 42.02
N GLY A 200 -8.29 -39.20 41.77
CA GLY A 200 -7.29 -40.23 42.08
C GLY A 200 -6.03 -40.06 41.24
N GLY A 201 -4.90 -39.69 41.85
CA GLY A 201 -3.72 -39.16 41.16
C GLY A 201 -2.84 -40.17 40.42
N SER A 202 -2.16 -39.67 39.38
CA SER A 202 -0.75 -39.95 39.02
C SER A 202 -0.40 -39.18 37.74
N SER A 203 0.49 -38.19 37.80
CA SER A 203 1.32 -37.80 36.64
C SER A 203 2.40 -38.89 36.42
N PRO A 204 3.00 -39.13 35.23
CA PRO A 204 3.51 -38.14 34.24
C PRO A 204 3.45 -38.66 32.77
N PRO A 205 4.35 -38.28 31.82
CA PRO A 205 4.76 -36.96 31.29
C PRO A 205 4.48 -36.80 29.76
N ASN A 206 4.62 -35.58 29.25
CA ASN A 206 4.82 -35.22 27.83
C ASN A 206 3.73 -35.60 26.79
N ALA A 207 2.82 -34.65 26.53
CA ALA A 207 2.13 -34.54 25.24
C ALA A 207 2.38 -33.16 24.63
N ASN A 208 3.64 -32.89 24.28
CA ASN A 208 3.99 -31.91 23.26
C ASN A 208 3.61 -32.49 21.89
N SER A 209 2.35 -32.35 21.48
CA SER A 209 1.94 -32.56 20.09
C SER A 209 1.37 -31.29 19.51
N LYS A 210 2.29 -30.46 18.98
CA LYS A 210 2.14 -29.63 17.78
C LYS A 210 0.70 -29.44 17.28
N LEU A 211 -0.01 -28.49 17.88
CA LEU A 211 -1.12 -27.83 17.21
C LEU A 211 -0.52 -26.84 16.21
N TYR A 212 -0.44 -27.27 14.95
CA TYR A 212 -0.02 -26.41 13.85
C TYR A 212 -1.03 -25.25 13.69
N GLY A 213 -0.61 -24.06 14.12
CA GLY A 213 -0.84 -22.82 13.39
C GLY A 213 -2.26 -22.25 13.37
N THR A 214 -2.86 -22.06 14.54
CA THR A 214 -3.75 -20.90 14.74
C THR A 214 -3.00 -19.94 15.65
N MET A 215 -2.64 -18.77 15.12
CA MET A 215 -2.18 -17.66 15.94
C MET A 215 -3.34 -17.26 16.84
N GLU A 216 -3.31 -17.72 18.10
CA GLU A 216 -4.04 -17.04 19.17
C GLU A 216 -3.48 -15.63 19.28
N ALA A 217 -4.25 -14.69 18.74
CA ALA A 217 -4.12 -13.27 18.97
C ALA A 217 -4.54 -12.98 20.42
N ASN A 218 -3.68 -13.29 21.38
CA ASN A 218 -3.86 -12.78 22.73
C ASN A 218 -3.17 -11.41 22.84
N SER A 219 -4.03 -10.39 22.96
CA SER A 219 -3.81 -9.06 23.53
C SER A 219 -2.72 -8.17 22.92
N ALA A 220 -3.00 -7.60 21.74
CA ALA A 220 -2.42 -6.33 21.34
C ALA A 220 -3.53 -5.39 20.80
N PRO A 221 -3.72 -4.18 21.36
CA PRO A 221 -4.72 -3.20 20.89
C PRO A 221 -4.49 -2.76 19.44
N SER A 222 -3.29 -3.01 18.90
CA SER A 222 -2.87 -2.61 17.57
C SER A 222 -3.54 -3.41 16.46
N GLY A 223 -3.91 -4.67 16.68
CA GLY A 223 -4.59 -5.49 15.66
C GLY A 223 -5.93 -4.91 15.21
N CYS A 224 -6.75 -4.40 16.15
CA CYS A 224 -8.05 -3.81 15.83
C CYS A 224 -7.92 -2.46 15.11
N VAL A 225 -6.88 -1.68 15.40
CA VAL A 225 -6.59 -0.41 14.71
C VAL A 225 -6.12 -0.68 13.28
N TYR A 226 -5.31 -1.71 13.05
CA TYR A 226 -4.90 -2.12 11.70
C TYR A 226 -6.08 -2.63 10.88
N TRP A 227 -6.96 -3.46 11.44
CA TRP A 227 -8.18 -3.90 10.76
C TRP A 227 -9.16 -2.75 10.50
N GLY A 228 -9.29 -1.80 11.44
CA GLY A 228 -10.13 -0.60 11.29
C GLY A 228 -9.64 0.32 10.17
N LEU A 229 -8.34 0.59 10.09
CA LEU A 229 -7.73 1.35 8.99
C LEU A 229 -7.88 0.63 7.64
N GLN A 230 -7.79 -0.69 7.63
CA GLN A 230 -7.97 -1.52 6.43
C GLN A 230 -9.41 -1.46 5.90
N VAL A 231 -10.41 -1.48 6.80
CA VAL A 231 -11.84 -1.36 6.45
C VAL A 231 -12.18 0.04 5.92
N CYS A 232 -11.69 1.10 6.57
CA CYS A 232 -11.90 2.49 6.10
C CYS A 232 -11.25 2.76 4.73
N SER A 233 -10.10 2.13 4.43
CA SER A 233 -9.43 2.26 3.12
C SER A 233 -10.18 1.53 2.00
N LEU A 234 -10.74 0.35 2.30
CA LEU A 234 -11.49 -0.47 1.35
C LEU A 234 -12.87 0.12 1.00
N GLN A 235 -13.55 0.77 1.95
CA GLN A 235 -14.85 1.44 1.72
C GLN A 235 -14.74 2.68 0.83
N ASN A 236 -13.64 3.43 0.87
CA ASN A 236 -13.45 4.62 0.02
C ASN A 236 -12.99 4.29 -1.41
N THR A 237 -12.34 3.15 -1.63
CA THR A 237 -11.84 2.75 -2.97
C THR A 237 -12.99 2.40 -3.93
N THR A 238 -14.10 1.87 -3.41
CA THR A 238 -15.30 1.49 -4.17
C THR A 238 -16.20 2.68 -4.52
N GLN A 239 -16.17 3.76 -3.73
CA GLN A 239 -16.93 4.99 -4.01
C GLN A 239 -16.27 5.88 -5.07
N GLY A 240 -14.94 5.83 -5.20
CA GLY A 240 -14.20 6.64 -6.18
C GLY A 240 -14.43 6.24 -7.64
N LEU A 241 -14.42 4.94 -7.97
CA LEU A 241 -14.60 4.49 -9.37
C LEU A 241 -16.04 4.67 -9.88
N SER A 242 -17.03 4.59 -8.99
CA SER A 242 -18.46 4.66 -9.34
C SER A 242 -19.00 6.09 -9.41
N ALA A 243 -18.37 7.06 -8.75
CA ALA A 243 -18.83 8.45 -8.73
C ALA A 243 -18.37 9.28 -9.93
N TRP A 244 -17.17 9.05 -10.47
CA TRP A 244 -16.60 9.89 -11.54
C TRP A 244 -17.45 9.91 -12.83
N ASN A 245 -17.98 8.74 -13.25
CA ASN A 245 -18.73 8.63 -14.50
C ASN A 245 -20.23 8.96 -14.37
N ASN A 246 -20.71 9.20 -13.15
CA ASN A 246 -22.13 9.43 -12.86
C ASN A 246 -22.43 10.84 -12.34
N MET A 247 -21.43 11.74 -12.28
CA MET A 247 -21.63 13.12 -11.84
C MET A 247 -22.14 13.99 -13.01
N ASP A 248 -23.26 14.66 -12.77
CA ASP A 248 -23.84 15.66 -13.68
C ASP A 248 -23.05 16.98 -13.70
N ASN A 249 -22.16 17.21 -12.75
CA ASN A 249 -21.42 18.46 -12.55
C ASN A 249 -19.89 18.30 -12.52
N GLU A 250 -19.36 17.31 -13.26
CA GLU A 250 -17.95 16.92 -13.24
C GLU A 250 -16.97 18.09 -13.39
N LYS A 251 -17.26 19.10 -14.24
CA LYS A 251 -16.37 20.26 -14.43
C LYS A 251 -16.33 21.19 -13.23
N VAL A 252 -17.49 21.41 -12.60
CA VAL A 252 -17.59 22.21 -11.37
C VAL A 252 -16.88 21.50 -10.23
N TRP A 253 -17.04 20.18 -10.15
CA TRP A 253 -16.32 19.35 -9.20
C TRP A 253 -14.79 19.44 -9.40
N LYS A 254 -14.27 19.21 -10.62
CA LYS A 254 -12.84 19.33 -10.95
C LYS A 254 -12.27 20.69 -10.52
N LYS A 255 -12.96 21.76 -10.89
CA LYS A 255 -12.57 23.13 -10.52
C LYS A 255 -12.59 23.36 -9.01
N THR A 256 -13.54 22.77 -8.29
CA THR A 256 -13.64 22.91 -6.82
C THR A 256 -12.52 22.15 -6.11
N VAL A 257 -12.16 20.96 -6.59
CA VAL A 257 -11.04 20.17 -6.09
C VAL A 257 -9.71 20.86 -6.34
N GLU A 258 -9.49 21.41 -7.54
CA GLU A 258 -8.25 22.14 -7.88
C GLU A 258 -8.06 23.41 -7.04
N ASN A 259 -9.15 24.13 -6.75
CA ASN A 259 -9.11 25.39 -5.99
C ASN A 259 -9.16 25.19 -4.47
N ASN A 260 -9.57 24.02 -3.98
CA ASN A 260 -9.67 23.76 -2.55
C ASN A 260 -9.03 22.41 -2.18
N PRO A 261 -7.80 22.42 -1.64
CA PRO A 261 -7.10 21.19 -1.28
C PRO A 261 -7.81 20.37 -0.18
N LEU A 262 -8.78 20.95 0.54
CA LEU A 262 -9.60 20.21 1.50
C LEU A 262 -10.58 19.24 0.82
N TYR A 263 -11.01 19.52 -0.43
CA TYR A 263 -11.95 18.66 -1.15
C TYR A 263 -11.35 17.31 -1.56
N VAL A 264 -10.02 17.24 -1.66
CA VAL A 264 -9.27 15.98 -1.86
C VAL A 264 -9.54 15.00 -0.72
N PHE A 265 -9.84 15.47 0.50
CA PHE A 265 -10.14 14.60 1.65
C PHE A 265 -11.56 14.00 1.61
N THR A 266 -12.51 14.63 0.92
CA THR A 266 -13.94 14.29 0.98
C THR A 266 -14.41 13.20 0.02
N PHE A 267 -13.75 12.98 -1.12
CA PHE A 267 -14.16 11.93 -2.10
C PHE A 267 -12.99 11.03 -2.56
N SER A 268 -11.75 11.49 -2.37
CA SER A 268 -10.52 10.78 -2.73
C SER A 268 -9.51 10.78 -1.58
N GLY A 269 -9.97 10.97 -0.33
CA GLY A 269 -9.09 11.08 0.84
C GLY A 269 -8.12 9.91 0.85
N PRO A 270 -6.87 10.11 1.25
CA PRO A 270 -5.65 9.55 0.65
C PRO A 270 -5.72 8.04 0.32
N VAL A 271 -6.51 7.67 -0.71
CA VAL A 271 -6.78 6.27 -1.08
C VAL A 271 -5.49 5.61 -1.56
N TYR A 272 -4.65 6.41 -2.23
CA TYR A 272 -3.28 6.05 -2.60
C TYR A 272 -2.41 5.71 -1.38
N LEU A 273 -2.52 6.47 -0.27
CA LEU A 273 -1.74 6.17 0.95
C LEU A 273 -2.23 4.90 1.66
N GLY A 274 -3.49 4.50 1.47
CA GLY A 274 -4.03 3.24 2.02
C GLY A 274 -3.32 2.02 1.44
N VAL A 275 -3.14 2.01 0.11
CA VAL A 275 -2.37 0.97 -0.59
C VAL A 275 -0.89 1.01 -0.15
N ASP A 276 -0.30 2.20 -0.04
CA ASP A 276 1.08 2.36 0.42
C ASP A 276 1.28 1.83 1.87
N THR A 277 0.32 2.08 2.75
CA THR A 277 0.32 1.55 4.13
C THR A 277 0.21 0.03 4.12
N PHE A 278 -0.65 -0.53 3.27
CA PHE A 278 -0.78 -1.98 3.12
C PHE A 278 0.52 -2.62 2.61
N LEU A 279 1.16 -2.01 1.60
CA LEU A 279 2.44 -2.49 1.06
C LEU A 279 3.58 -2.35 2.08
N LEU A 280 3.60 -1.28 2.88
CA LEU A 280 4.56 -1.09 3.98
C LEU A 280 4.43 -2.20 5.03
N LEU A 281 3.21 -2.46 5.52
CA LEU A 281 2.93 -3.55 6.46
C LEU A 281 3.24 -4.91 5.83
N GLY A 282 2.89 -5.09 4.55
CA GLY A 282 3.20 -6.26 3.75
C GLY A 282 4.70 -6.56 3.69
N GLY A 283 5.53 -5.54 3.46
CA GLY A 283 6.99 -5.59 3.47
C GLY A 283 7.60 -5.88 4.84
N LEU A 284 7.08 -5.27 5.91
CA LEU A 284 7.53 -5.55 7.28
C LEU A 284 7.28 -7.02 7.67
N LEU A 285 6.08 -7.52 7.38
CA LEU A 285 5.69 -8.89 7.67
C LEU A 285 6.41 -9.90 6.77
N SER A 286 6.66 -9.55 5.49
CA SER A 286 7.42 -10.39 4.55
C SER A 286 8.87 -10.57 5.04
N ALA A 287 9.53 -9.48 5.42
CA ALA A 287 10.88 -9.50 5.95
C ALA A 287 10.97 -10.32 7.25
N ARG A 288 10.06 -10.10 8.21
CA ARG A 288 10.01 -10.89 9.45
C ARG A 288 9.76 -12.38 9.20
N SER A 289 8.81 -12.70 8.33
CA SER A 289 8.49 -14.09 7.95
C SER A 289 9.68 -14.80 7.29
N LEU A 290 10.37 -14.12 6.37
CA LEU A 290 11.51 -14.68 5.65
C LEU A 290 12.74 -14.82 6.56
N LEU A 291 13.12 -13.76 7.29
CA LEU A 291 14.23 -13.81 8.26
C LEU A 291 14.01 -14.86 9.33
N GLY A 292 12.80 -14.96 9.89
CA GLY A 292 12.47 -16.00 10.86
C GLY A 292 12.48 -17.41 10.27
N SER A 293 12.28 -17.56 8.96
CA SER A 293 12.40 -18.86 8.26
C SER A 293 13.85 -19.22 7.96
N ILE A 294 14.69 -18.22 7.66
CA ILE A 294 16.14 -18.38 7.46
C ILE A 294 16.84 -18.72 8.79
N GLN A 295 16.48 -18.06 9.90
CA GLN A 295 17.00 -18.38 11.23
C GLN A 295 16.74 -19.84 11.64
N ARG A 296 15.54 -20.34 11.32
CA ARG A 296 15.18 -21.76 11.54
C ARG A 296 15.92 -22.74 10.62
N ALA A 297 16.49 -22.25 9.53
CA ALA A 297 17.23 -23.04 8.54
C ALA A 297 18.76 -22.83 8.66
N GLU A 298 19.27 -22.59 9.88
CA GLU A 298 20.70 -22.37 10.16
C GLU A 298 21.32 -21.25 9.31
N ASP A 299 20.57 -20.17 9.10
CA ASP A 299 20.97 -18.99 8.33
C ASP A 299 21.20 -19.19 6.83
N LYS A 300 20.82 -20.34 6.27
CA LYS A 300 20.95 -20.63 4.83
C LYS A 300 19.71 -20.17 4.05
N LEU A 301 19.92 -19.27 3.09
CA LEU A 301 18.90 -18.91 2.09
C LEU A 301 18.93 -19.92 0.93
N SER A 302 18.25 -21.07 1.10
CA SER A 302 18.19 -22.09 0.06
C SER A 302 17.05 -21.82 -0.94
N PRO A 303 17.19 -22.20 -2.23
CA PRO A 303 16.12 -22.07 -3.22
C PRO A 303 14.82 -22.79 -2.80
N GLY A 304 14.93 -23.94 -2.12
CA GLY A 304 13.77 -24.67 -1.60
C GLY A 304 13.03 -23.93 -0.49
N LEU A 305 13.74 -23.22 0.38
CA LEU A 305 13.13 -22.36 1.41
C LEU A 305 12.36 -21.19 0.76
N VAL A 306 12.95 -20.56 -0.25
CA VAL A 306 12.32 -19.48 -1.02
C VAL A 306 11.05 -19.99 -1.71
N ALA A 307 11.11 -21.15 -2.39
CA ALA A 307 9.94 -21.74 -3.03
C ALA A 307 8.81 -22.02 -2.02
N HIS A 308 9.13 -22.59 -0.85
CA HIS A 308 8.14 -22.83 0.21
C HIS A 308 7.54 -21.51 0.73
N TYR A 309 8.37 -20.49 0.94
CA TYR A 309 7.95 -19.16 1.40
C TYR A 309 6.98 -18.48 0.42
N LEU A 310 7.25 -18.55 -0.89
CA LEU A 310 6.37 -18.01 -1.94
C LEU A 310 5.07 -18.80 -2.05
N PHE A 311 5.15 -20.12 -2.08
CA PHE A 311 3.98 -20.99 -2.19
C PHE A 311 3.02 -20.84 -1.01
N LYS A 312 3.55 -20.61 0.20
CA LYS A 312 2.74 -20.31 1.39
C LYS A 312 1.89 -19.06 1.23
N ARG A 313 2.43 -17.98 0.63
CA ARG A 313 1.64 -16.75 0.39
C ARG A 313 0.68 -16.91 -0.78
N PHE A 314 1.11 -17.56 -1.85
CA PHE A 314 0.26 -17.83 -3.01
C PHE A 314 -1.02 -18.59 -2.61
N LYS A 315 -0.88 -19.70 -1.86
CA LYS A 315 -2.04 -20.47 -1.37
C LYS A 315 -2.98 -19.71 -0.43
N ARG A 316 -2.50 -18.63 0.20
CA ARG A 316 -3.31 -17.80 1.10
C ARG A 316 -4.10 -16.74 0.33
N VAL A 317 -3.47 -16.08 -0.63
CA VAL A 317 -4.07 -14.93 -1.35
C VAL A 317 -4.93 -15.38 -2.52
N GLN A 318 -4.47 -16.38 -3.27
CA GLN A 318 -5.07 -16.74 -4.56
C GLN A 318 -6.52 -17.23 -4.50
N PRO A 319 -6.95 -18.06 -3.52
CA PRO A 319 -8.34 -18.56 -3.50
C PRO A 319 -9.38 -17.44 -3.40
N LEU A 320 -9.12 -16.44 -2.55
CA LEU A 320 -10.03 -15.31 -2.39
C LEU A 320 -9.98 -14.37 -3.60
N HIS A 321 -8.79 -14.17 -4.18
CA HIS A 321 -8.65 -13.35 -5.37
C HIS A 321 -9.42 -13.95 -6.56
N LEU A 322 -9.28 -15.26 -6.81
CA LEU A 322 -10.03 -15.96 -7.85
C LEU A 322 -11.54 -16.02 -7.55
N PHE A 323 -11.94 -16.10 -6.27
CA PHE A 323 -13.33 -16.00 -5.88
C PHE A 323 -13.94 -14.67 -6.33
N ILE A 324 -13.24 -13.55 -6.10
CA ILE A 324 -13.73 -12.22 -6.47
C ILE A 324 -13.83 -12.06 -7.99
N VAL A 325 -12.89 -12.61 -8.76
CA VAL A 325 -12.96 -12.62 -10.23
C VAL A 325 -14.17 -13.44 -10.72
N CYS A 326 -14.36 -14.65 -10.18
CA CYS A 326 -15.52 -15.47 -10.52
C CYS A 326 -16.83 -14.81 -10.10
N LEU A 327 -16.86 -14.18 -8.91
CA LEU A 327 -18.03 -13.47 -8.43
C LEU A 327 -18.36 -12.29 -9.34
N ALA A 328 -17.37 -11.51 -9.79
CA ALA A 328 -17.59 -10.40 -10.72
C ALA A 328 -18.21 -10.88 -12.05
N ILE A 329 -17.66 -11.94 -12.66
CA ILE A 329 -18.19 -12.52 -13.90
C ILE A 329 -19.60 -13.11 -13.68
N GLY A 330 -19.80 -13.88 -12.61
CA GLY A 330 -21.04 -14.58 -12.34
C GLY A 330 -22.18 -13.65 -11.92
N PHE A 331 -21.91 -12.75 -10.97
CA PHE A 331 -22.90 -11.86 -10.38
C PHE A 331 -23.34 -10.76 -11.37
N PHE A 332 -22.39 -10.07 -12.03
CA PHE A 332 -22.76 -9.04 -13.01
C PHE A 332 -23.41 -9.61 -14.27
N SER A 333 -23.28 -10.91 -14.56
CA SER A 333 -24.04 -11.53 -15.65
C SER A 333 -25.51 -11.84 -15.32
N VAL A 334 -25.92 -11.83 -14.04
CA VAL A 334 -27.30 -12.21 -13.62
C VAL A 334 -28.12 -11.07 -13.00
N VAL A 335 -27.48 -9.98 -12.61
CA VAL A 335 -28.13 -8.81 -12.02
C VAL A 335 -28.87 -8.01 -13.10
N GLN A 336 -29.97 -7.36 -12.72
CA GLN A 336 -30.73 -6.47 -13.59
C GLN A 336 -29.87 -5.29 -14.07
N ARG A 337 -29.95 -5.03 -15.38
CA ARG A 337 -29.18 -3.96 -16.03
C ARG A 337 -29.81 -2.60 -15.71
N GLY A 338 -28.96 -1.59 -15.49
CA GLY A 338 -29.35 -0.19 -15.33
C GLY A 338 -28.84 0.69 -16.48
N ALA A 339 -29.19 1.98 -16.49
CA ALA A 339 -28.79 2.90 -17.57
C ALA A 339 -27.27 3.14 -17.67
N TYR A 340 -26.48 2.78 -16.67
CA TYR A 340 -25.00 2.85 -16.70
C TYR A 340 -24.34 1.48 -16.68
N TRP A 341 -25.07 0.43 -17.09
CA TRP A 341 -24.59 -0.95 -17.02
C TRP A 341 -23.42 -1.26 -17.96
N PHE A 342 -23.20 -0.45 -18.99
CA PHE A 342 -22.08 -0.58 -19.92
C PHE A 342 -20.71 -0.69 -19.21
N ILE A 343 -20.56 -0.05 -18.04
CA ILE A 343 -19.34 -0.15 -17.22
C ILE A 343 -19.14 -1.59 -16.70
N ALA A 344 -20.21 -2.19 -16.16
CA ALA A 344 -20.15 -3.57 -15.67
C ALA A 344 -19.99 -4.57 -16.82
N GLU A 345 -20.57 -4.28 -17.98
CA GLU A 345 -20.45 -5.12 -19.18
C GLU A 345 -19.03 -5.12 -19.76
N ASP A 346 -18.36 -3.96 -19.78
CA ASP A 346 -16.95 -3.85 -20.16
C ASP A 346 -16.06 -4.66 -19.19
N GLU A 347 -16.28 -4.50 -17.88
CA GLU A 347 -15.58 -5.29 -16.85
C GLU A 347 -15.75 -6.80 -17.02
N VAL A 348 -16.98 -7.26 -17.26
CA VAL A 348 -17.27 -8.68 -17.49
C VAL A 348 -16.58 -9.17 -18.77
N THR A 349 -16.58 -8.37 -19.84
CA THR A 349 -15.94 -8.70 -21.12
C THR A 349 -14.42 -8.79 -20.99
N ASN A 350 -13.81 -7.80 -20.34
CA ASN A 350 -12.40 -7.77 -20.01
C ASN A 350 -12.01 -8.95 -19.13
N CYS A 351 -12.84 -9.31 -18.15
CA CYS A 351 -12.61 -10.49 -17.33
C CYS A 351 -12.74 -11.81 -18.08
N LYS A 352 -13.71 -11.96 -18.99
CA LYS A 352 -13.79 -13.16 -19.84
C LYS A 352 -12.54 -13.36 -20.70
N LYS A 353 -11.92 -12.26 -21.15
CA LYS A 353 -10.71 -12.28 -21.99
C LYS A 353 -9.41 -12.42 -21.20
N TYR A 354 -9.29 -11.74 -20.06
CA TYR A 354 -8.03 -11.58 -19.32
C TYR A 354 -8.04 -12.16 -17.90
N TRP A 355 -9.01 -13.00 -17.52
CA TRP A 355 -9.06 -13.64 -16.18
C TRP A 355 -7.75 -14.32 -15.76
N TRP A 356 -7.02 -14.91 -16.72
CA TRP A 356 -5.76 -15.60 -16.50
C TRP A 356 -4.66 -14.68 -15.95
N SER A 357 -4.73 -13.37 -16.20
CA SER A 357 -3.77 -12.40 -15.65
C SER A 357 -3.86 -12.30 -14.12
N ASN A 358 -5.06 -12.46 -13.56
CA ASN A 358 -5.29 -12.54 -12.12
C ASN A 358 -4.83 -13.90 -11.56
N LEU A 359 -4.94 -14.99 -12.33
CA LEU A 359 -4.39 -16.29 -11.95
C LEU A 359 -2.86 -16.24 -11.75
N LEU A 360 -2.17 -15.48 -12.60
CA LEU A 360 -0.72 -15.34 -12.58
C LEU A 360 -0.21 -14.18 -11.70
N LEU A 361 -1.12 -13.38 -11.09
CA LEU A 361 -0.79 -12.19 -10.29
C LEU A 361 0.07 -11.16 -11.08
N ILE A 362 -0.33 -10.91 -12.33
CA ILE A 362 0.31 -9.94 -13.25
C ILE A 362 -0.70 -8.99 -13.89
N ASN A 363 -1.93 -8.92 -13.35
CA ASN A 363 -2.98 -8.05 -13.90
C ASN A 363 -2.57 -6.56 -13.90
N ASN A 364 -1.66 -6.14 -13.01
CA ASN A 364 -1.13 -4.78 -12.93
C ASN A 364 -0.21 -4.37 -14.09
N LEU A 365 0.17 -5.29 -14.99
CA LEU A 365 0.98 -4.98 -16.18
C LEU A 365 0.12 -4.59 -17.39
N PHE A 366 -1.20 -4.73 -17.29
CA PHE A 366 -2.15 -4.33 -18.33
C PHE A 366 -2.59 -2.89 -18.13
N THR A 367 -3.01 -2.25 -19.22
CA THR A 367 -3.65 -0.93 -19.18
C THR A 367 -4.99 -1.01 -18.46
N VAL A 368 -5.46 0.12 -17.93
CA VAL A 368 -6.75 0.22 -17.22
C VAL A 368 -7.94 -0.23 -18.09
N THR A 369 -7.80 -0.18 -19.41
CA THR A 369 -8.81 -0.62 -20.38
C THR A 369 -8.86 -2.13 -20.59
N ASP A 370 -7.78 -2.86 -20.31
CA ASP A 370 -7.65 -4.30 -20.58
C ASP A 370 -7.49 -5.14 -19.30
N ILE A 371 -7.50 -4.50 -18.14
CA ILE A 371 -7.34 -5.16 -16.85
C ILE A 371 -8.66 -5.81 -16.40
N CYS A 372 -8.63 -7.10 -16.06
CA CYS A 372 -9.76 -7.75 -15.40
C CYS A 372 -9.75 -7.41 -13.90
N ALA A 373 -10.88 -6.93 -13.39
CA ALA A 373 -11.05 -6.49 -12.01
C ALA A 373 -9.98 -5.46 -11.62
N PRO A 374 -10.05 -4.22 -12.14
CA PRO A 374 -9.02 -3.20 -11.97
C PRO A 374 -8.63 -3.00 -10.51
N TRP A 375 -9.59 -3.09 -9.58
CA TRP A 375 -9.35 -2.94 -8.15
C TRP A 375 -8.43 -4.01 -7.54
N THR A 376 -8.11 -5.13 -8.20
CA THR A 376 -7.22 -6.17 -7.64
C THR A 376 -5.75 -5.99 -7.99
N TRP A 377 -5.38 -4.95 -8.74
CA TRP A 377 -3.98 -4.67 -9.14
C TRP A 377 -2.98 -4.66 -7.98
N TYR A 378 -3.38 -4.16 -6.81
CA TYR A 378 -2.51 -4.04 -5.64
C TYR A 378 -2.16 -5.41 -5.03
N LEU A 379 -3.01 -6.44 -5.20
CA LEU A 379 -2.72 -7.80 -4.72
C LEU A 379 -1.59 -8.44 -5.53
N SER A 380 -1.55 -8.17 -6.84
CA SER A 380 -0.47 -8.59 -7.72
C SER A 380 0.85 -7.91 -7.36
N LEU A 381 0.82 -6.59 -7.10
CA LEU A 381 2.00 -5.86 -6.63
C LEU A 381 2.51 -6.36 -5.27
N ASP A 382 1.61 -6.62 -4.32
CA ASP A 382 1.98 -7.17 -3.00
C ASP A 382 2.70 -8.52 -3.15
N PHE A 383 2.21 -9.41 -4.02
CA PHE A 383 2.88 -10.69 -4.28
C PHE A 383 4.21 -10.51 -5.00
N GLN A 384 4.32 -9.59 -5.96
CA GLN A 384 5.57 -9.28 -6.66
C GLN A 384 6.63 -8.73 -5.70
N PHE A 385 6.28 -7.81 -4.80
CA PHE A 385 7.20 -7.31 -3.75
C PHE A 385 7.55 -8.39 -2.73
N TYR A 386 6.61 -9.26 -2.38
CA TYR A 386 6.90 -10.42 -1.56
C TYR A 386 7.90 -11.37 -2.24
N ALA A 387 7.81 -11.52 -3.56
CA ALA A 387 8.71 -12.32 -4.38
C ALA A 387 10.12 -11.71 -4.53
N THR A 388 10.25 -10.38 -4.52
CA THR A 388 11.56 -9.70 -4.53
C THR A 388 12.23 -9.64 -3.16
N THR A 389 11.48 -9.83 -2.06
CA THR A 389 12.00 -9.78 -0.67
C THR A 389 13.25 -10.68 -0.45
N PRO A 390 13.32 -11.95 -0.92
CA PRO A 390 14.52 -12.78 -0.80
C PRO A 390 15.76 -12.19 -1.49
N LEU A 391 15.59 -11.60 -2.67
CA LEU A 391 16.67 -10.94 -3.40
C LEU A 391 17.17 -9.71 -2.64
N LEU A 392 16.26 -8.88 -2.13
CA LEU A 392 16.61 -7.70 -1.32
C LEU A 392 17.33 -8.10 -0.02
N ILE A 393 16.90 -9.17 0.66
CA ILE A 393 17.58 -9.69 1.85
C ILE A 393 18.94 -10.29 1.49
N TYR A 394 19.06 -10.97 0.35
CA TYR A 394 20.33 -11.48 -0.15
C TYR A 394 21.31 -10.35 -0.46
N LEU A 395 20.89 -9.30 -1.18
CA LEU A 395 21.68 -8.10 -1.46
C LEU A 395 22.03 -7.34 -0.17
N TYR A 396 21.08 -7.20 0.77
CA TYR A 396 21.34 -6.63 2.09
C TYR A 396 22.39 -7.45 2.86
N ARG A 397 22.35 -8.79 2.80
CA ARG A 397 23.36 -9.67 3.39
C ARG A 397 24.72 -9.53 2.71
N LEU A 398 24.78 -9.28 1.41
CA LEU A 398 26.03 -8.93 0.70
C LEU A 398 26.57 -7.55 1.10
N ASN A 399 25.67 -6.60 1.41
CA ASN A 399 26.02 -5.24 1.84
C ASN A 399 26.25 -5.10 3.37
N ARG A 400 26.04 -6.18 4.13
CA ARG A 400 26.21 -6.26 5.60
C ARG A 400 27.67 -6.35 6.06
N SER A 401 28.62 -5.87 5.25
CA SER A 401 30.03 -5.78 5.65
C SER A 401 30.29 -4.66 6.69
N TYR A 402 29.32 -3.79 6.95
CA TYR A 402 29.45 -2.72 7.97
C TYR A 402 29.12 -3.18 9.41
N GLU A 403 28.34 -4.26 9.59
CA GLU A 403 27.95 -4.76 10.92
C GLU A 403 29.07 -5.56 11.63
N SER A 404 30.14 -5.86 10.89
CA SER A 404 31.25 -6.71 11.37
C SER A 404 32.17 -5.99 12.37
N TYR A 405 32.31 -4.66 12.31
CA TYR A 405 33.22 -3.95 13.23
C TYR A 405 32.73 -3.97 14.69
N PHE A 406 31.44 -3.71 14.91
CA PHE A 406 30.90 -3.62 16.28
C PHE A 406 30.90 -4.98 17.00
N GLN A 407 30.54 -6.04 16.27
CA GLN A 407 30.44 -7.40 16.82
C GLN A 407 31.78 -8.13 16.92
N TYR A 408 32.72 -7.93 15.97
CA TYR A 408 33.99 -8.64 15.94
C TYR A 408 35.19 -7.85 16.48
N TYR A 409 35.11 -6.51 16.59
CA TYR A 409 36.23 -5.66 17.01
C TYR A 409 35.93 -4.77 18.22
N TYR A 410 34.77 -4.10 18.26
CA TYR A 410 34.44 -3.10 19.29
C TYR A 410 34.13 -3.71 20.67
N ASN A 411 33.34 -4.79 20.71
CA ASN A 411 32.86 -5.42 21.96
C ASN A 411 33.79 -6.51 22.52
N LYS A 412 34.86 -6.87 21.81
CA LYS A 412 35.68 -8.02 22.20
C LYS A 412 36.68 -7.64 23.31
N PRO A 413 36.81 -8.46 24.38
CA PRO A 413 37.62 -8.09 25.55
C PRO A 413 39.11 -7.95 25.21
N TYR A 414 39.63 -8.74 24.27
CA TYR A 414 41.04 -8.72 23.87
C TYR A 414 41.47 -7.40 23.20
N THR A 415 40.58 -6.66 22.54
CA THR A 415 40.91 -5.34 21.97
C THR A 415 40.95 -4.23 23.02
N ARG A 416 40.51 -4.50 24.25
CA ARG A 416 40.43 -3.56 25.37
C ARG A 416 41.45 -3.84 26.48
N TYR A 417 42.11 -4.99 26.44
CA TYR A 417 43.07 -5.41 27.47
C TYR A 417 44.34 -4.53 27.53
N GLY A 418 44.80 -3.99 26.39
CA GLY A 418 45.99 -3.14 26.33
C GLY A 418 45.93 -1.91 27.25
N PRO A 419 44.92 -1.02 27.11
CA PRO A 419 44.70 0.09 28.03
C PRO A 419 44.58 -0.31 29.50
N TYR A 420 43.92 -1.43 29.80
CA TYR A 420 43.80 -1.96 31.16
C TYR A 420 45.18 -2.31 31.74
N LEU A 421 46.02 -3.01 30.97
CA LEU A 421 47.37 -3.38 31.38
C LEU A 421 48.24 -2.13 31.62
N ILE A 422 48.15 -1.11 30.76
CA ILE A 422 48.87 0.16 30.95
C ILE A 422 48.45 0.82 32.27
N GLY A 423 47.15 0.89 32.56
CA GLY A 423 46.64 1.44 33.82
C GLY A 423 47.12 0.65 35.05
N LEU A 424 47.11 -0.69 34.97
CA LEU A 424 47.62 -1.56 36.03
C LEU A 424 49.11 -1.33 36.29
N LEU A 425 49.93 -1.31 35.22
CA LEU A 425 51.36 -1.08 35.31
C LEU A 425 51.68 0.32 35.87
N LEU A 426 50.95 1.34 35.44
CA LEU A 426 51.08 2.69 35.98
C LEU A 426 50.73 2.73 37.47
N GLY A 427 49.63 2.09 37.88
CA GLY A 427 49.21 2.02 39.28
C GLY A 427 50.23 1.30 40.17
N ILE A 428 50.76 0.16 39.71
CA ILE A 428 51.85 -0.55 40.40
C ILE A 428 53.06 0.37 40.52
N TYR A 429 53.50 0.95 39.41
CA TYR A 429 54.64 1.86 39.37
C TYR A 429 54.49 3.03 40.35
N MET A 430 53.33 3.69 40.36
CA MET A 430 53.03 4.81 41.24
C MET A 430 52.99 4.44 42.71
N THR A 431 52.70 3.18 43.03
CA THR A 431 52.65 2.66 44.42
C THR A 431 54.02 2.17 44.89
N THR A 432 54.85 1.62 44.00
CA THR A 432 56.17 1.07 44.33
C THR A 432 57.31 2.09 44.22
N ARG A 433 57.08 3.26 43.60
CA ARG A 433 58.11 4.29 43.44
C ARG A 433 58.49 4.90 44.80
N THR A 434 59.80 5.07 45.02
CA THR A 434 60.36 5.78 46.17
C THR A 434 60.90 7.16 45.82
N GLU A 435 61.13 7.42 44.53
CA GLU A 435 61.72 8.65 44.00
C GLU A 435 60.85 9.21 42.86
N GLN A 436 60.89 10.53 42.67
CA GLN A 436 60.16 11.20 41.58
C GLN A 436 60.77 10.84 40.21
N LEU A 437 59.92 10.55 39.22
CA LEU A 437 60.39 10.23 37.86
C LEU A 437 60.89 11.48 37.11
N LEU A 438 60.19 12.59 37.32
CA LEU A 438 60.46 13.86 36.64
C LEU A 438 61.35 14.73 37.53
N LYS A 439 62.63 14.84 37.17
CA LYS A 439 63.60 15.66 37.91
C LYS A 439 63.71 17.07 37.33
N HIS A 440 63.38 17.24 36.05
CA HIS A 440 63.52 18.51 35.35
C HIS A 440 62.28 18.87 34.52
N GLN A 441 61.98 20.17 34.46
CA GLN A 441 60.84 20.71 33.69
C GLN A 441 60.89 20.39 32.19
N TRP A 442 62.08 20.24 31.60
CA TRP A 442 62.22 19.88 30.18
C TRP A 442 61.73 18.45 29.89
N GLN A 443 61.87 17.52 30.85
CA GLN A 443 61.37 16.15 30.72
C GLN A 443 59.84 16.14 30.71
N ALA A 444 59.24 16.96 31.57
CA ALA A 444 57.79 17.17 31.60
C ALA A 444 57.31 17.80 30.28
N ALA A 445 57.99 18.84 29.79
CA ALA A 445 57.64 19.53 28.53
C ALA A 445 57.73 18.60 27.31
N LEU A 446 58.78 17.77 27.23
CA LEU A 446 58.92 16.77 26.15
C LEU A 446 57.79 15.73 26.19
N GLY A 447 57.41 15.25 27.37
CA GLY A 447 56.32 14.29 27.47
C GLY A 447 54.94 14.92 27.21
N TRP A 448 54.73 16.18 27.56
CA TRP A 448 53.53 16.92 27.14
C TRP A 448 53.46 17.07 25.62
N LEU A 449 54.56 17.46 24.99
CA LEU A 449 54.63 17.57 23.53
C LEU A 449 54.38 16.21 22.86
N SER A 450 55.03 15.14 23.34
CA SER A 450 54.86 13.80 22.77
C SER A 450 53.45 13.25 22.96
N CYS A 451 52.84 13.49 24.12
CA CYS A 451 51.46 13.11 24.42
C CYS A 451 50.46 13.84 23.50
N LEU A 452 50.59 15.17 23.38
CA LEU A 452 49.70 15.97 22.54
C LEU A 452 49.84 15.62 21.06
N VAL A 453 51.07 15.47 20.57
CA VAL A 453 51.35 15.02 19.19
C VAL A 453 50.80 13.63 18.95
N GLY A 454 50.98 12.70 19.89
CA GLY A 454 50.47 11.34 19.80
C GLY A 454 48.95 11.26 19.78
N MET A 455 48.27 11.98 20.67
CA MET A 455 46.81 12.06 20.69
C MET A 455 46.26 12.72 19.43
N ALA A 456 46.87 13.82 18.97
CA ALA A 456 46.48 14.48 17.73
C ALA A 456 46.68 13.57 16.51
N ALA A 457 47.80 12.85 16.43
CA ALA A 457 48.07 11.88 15.37
C ALA A 457 47.01 10.78 15.34
N VAL A 458 46.61 10.23 16.49
CA VAL A 458 45.52 9.24 16.58
C VAL A 458 44.23 9.81 16.00
N VAL A 459 43.84 11.04 16.37
CA VAL A 459 42.60 11.68 15.87
C VAL A 459 42.67 11.97 14.37
N VAL A 460 43.78 12.51 13.88
CA VAL A 460 43.96 12.82 12.45
C VAL A 460 43.97 11.54 11.63
N THR A 461 44.69 10.50 12.07
CA THR A 461 44.67 9.19 11.39
C THR A 461 43.28 8.55 11.42
N ALA A 462 42.49 8.75 12.48
CA ALA A 462 41.09 8.31 12.52
C ALA A 462 40.24 8.95 11.40
N TYR A 463 40.45 10.25 11.15
CA TYR A 463 39.74 10.99 10.11
C TYR A 463 40.19 10.60 8.70
N VAL A 464 41.49 10.33 8.52
CA VAL A 464 42.06 9.92 7.22
C VAL A 464 41.69 8.47 6.87
N LEU A 465 41.65 7.56 7.85
CA LEU A 465 41.32 6.14 7.67
C LEU A 465 39.83 5.84 7.91
N LYS A 466 38.94 6.80 7.62
CA LYS A 466 37.51 6.74 7.92
C LYS A 466 36.81 5.54 7.25
N ASP A 467 37.25 5.16 6.06
CA ASP A 467 36.69 4.05 5.30
C ASP A 467 37.58 2.82 5.39
N VAL A 468 37.03 1.68 5.86
CA VAL A 468 37.77 0.41 5.87
C VAL A 468 37.60 -0.27 4.51
N PRO A 469 38.64 -0.34 3.66
CA PRO A 469 38.53 -0.98 2.36
C PRO A 469 38.32 -2.49 2.51
N PRO A 470 37.74 -3.16 1.49
CA PRO A 470 37.52 -4.62 1.48
C PRO A 470 38.80 -5.44 1.70
N HIS A 471 39.95 -4.87 1.35
CA HIS A 471 41.27 -5.41 1.63
C HIS A 471 42.01 -4.46 2.58
N PRO A 472 42.12 -4.78 3.88
CA PRO A 472 42.71 -3.87 4.85
C PRO A 472 44.20 -3.68 4.55
N SER A 473 44.62 -2.43 4.34
CA SER A 473 46.03 -2.09 4.21
C SER A 473 46.74 -2.23 5.57
N ALA A 474 48.07 -2.42 5.55
CA ALA A 474 48.87 -2.49 6.77
C ALA A 474 48.64 -1.29 7.71
N ALA A 475 48.39 -0.10 7.15
CA ALA A 475 48.06 1.10 7.90
C ALA A 475 46.75 0.97 8.72
N HIS A 476 45.71 0.34 8.17
CA HIS A 476 44.46 0.08 8.89
C HIS A 476 44.67 -0.91 10.03
N ALA A 477 45.43 -1.99 9.80
CA ALA A 477 45.72 -2.97 10.84
C ALA A 477 46.54 -2.38 11.99
N LEU A 478 47.57 -1.58 11.66
CA LEU A 478 48.40 -0.88 12.65
C LEU A 478 47.60 0.14 13.46
N TYR A 479 46.80 0.98 12.80
CA TYR A 479 45.96 1.96 13.47
C TYR A 479 44.96 1.27 14.41
N GLN A 480 44.23 0.26 13.91
CA GLN A 480 43.25 -0.47 14.72
C GLN A 480 43.89 -1.14 15.94
N GLY A 481 45.08 -1.74 15.80
CA GLY A 481 45.80 -2.37 16.92
C GLY A 481 46.38 -1.39 17.95
N LEU A 482 46.88 -0.22 17.53
CA LEU A 482 47.70 0.65 18.38
C LEU A 482 46.98 1.90 18.91
N HIS A 483 45.87 2.35 18.29
CA HIS A 483 45.25 3.62 18.69
C HIS A 483 44.80 3.64 20.16
N ARG A 484 44.27 2.53 20.70
CA ARG A 484 43.78 2.46 22.09
C ARG A 484 44.93 2.47 23.12
N PRO A 485 45.98 1.64 22.98
CA PRO A 485 47.16 1.75 23.83
C PRO A 485 47.84 3.12 23.78
N LEU A 486 47.99 3.71 22.58
CA LEU A 486 48.62 5.03 22.43
C LEU A 486 47.82 6.14 23.13
N TRP A 487 46.49 6.12 23.01
CA TRP A 487 45.63 7.03 23.75
C TRP A 487 45.75 6.84 25.27
N ALA A 488 45.76 5.59 25.73
CA ALA A 488 45.91 5.26 27.15
C ALA A 488 47.27 5.72 27.73
N LEU A 489 48.36 5.59 26.98
CA LEU A 489 49.68 6.10 27.37
C LEU A 489 49.67 7.63 27.51
N GLY A 490 48.96 8.33 26.64
CA GLY A 490 48.81 9.78 26.76
C GLY A 490 48.06 10.20 28.03
N VAL A 491 46.97 9.50 28.35
CA VAL A 491 46.22 9.73 29.60
C VAL A 491 47.05 9.32 30.83
N ALA A 492 47.82 8.24 30.75
CA ALA A 492 48.76 7.83 31.79
C ALA A 492 49.80 8.93 32.08
N TRP A 493 50.36 9.55 31.03
CA TRP A 493 51.27 10.68 31.18
C TRP A 493 50.60 11.89 31.81
N LEU A 494 49.36 12.21 31.41
CA LEU A 494 48.55 13.29 31.99
C LEU A 494 48.42 13.12 33.51
N ILE A 495 48.04 11.92 33.96
CA ILE A 495 47.89 11.58 35.38
C ILE A 495 49.23 11.72 36.10
N LEU A 496 50.29 11.12 35.57
CA LEU A 496 51.62 11.16 36.16
C LEU A 496 52.15 12.60 36.29
N ALA A 497 51.99 13.43 35.26
CA ALA A 497 52.40 14.82 35.28
C ALA A 497 51.60 15.64 36.31
N CYS A 498 50.30 15.36 36.48
CA CYS A 498 49.48 16.02 37.50
C CYS A 498 49.89 15.65 38.93
N GLU A 499 50.19 14.38 39.18
CA GLU A 499 50.62 13.88 40.50
C GLU A 499 52.03 14.33 40.88
N GLU A 500 52.94 14.44 39.91
CA GLU A 500 54.31 14.92 40.11
C GLU A 500 54.40 16.47 40.16
N GLY A 501 53.25 17.19 40.12
CA GLY A 501 53.19 18.65 40.23
C GLY A 501 53.49 19.43 38.94
N TYR A 502 53.69 18.74 37.81
CA TYR A 502 53.92 19.34 36.49
C TYR A 502 52.63 19.44 35.63
N GLY A 503 51.46 19.35 36.26
CA GLY A 503 50.16 19.36 35.60
C GLY A 503 49.62 20.75 35.22
N GLY A 504 50.11 21.81 35.89
CA GLY A 504 49.71 23.20 35.63
C GLY A 504 48.19 23.41 35.54
N LEU A 505 47.73 23.91 34.39
CA LEU A 505 46.31 24.15 34.11
C LEU A 505 45.47 22.86 34.12
N ALA A 506 46.01 21.74 33.63
CA ALA A 506 45.29 20.47 33.61
C ALA A 506 45.00 19.97 35.04
N HIS A 507 45.98 20.06 35.95
CA HIS A 507 45.77 19.73 37.37
C HIS A 507 44.74 20.66 38.03
N SER A 508 44.81 21.95 37.75
CA SER A 508 43.87 22.95 38.29
C SER A 508 42.42 22.69 37.84
N LEU A 509 42.22 22.26 36.59
CA LEU A 509 40.89 21.94 36.06
C LEU A 509 40.35 20.59 36.56
N LEU A 510 41.19 19.56 36.61
CA LEU A 510 40.79 18.20 37.00
C LEU A 510 40.58 18.05 38.51
N SER A 511 41.23 18.88 39.33
CA SER A 511 41.06 18.89 40.79
C SER A 511 39.81 19.66 41.27
N LEU A 512 39.03 20.28 40.38
CA LEU A 512 37.81 21.01 40.77
C LEU A 512 36.77 20.07 41.42
N GLY A 513 36.27 20.46 42.58
CA GLY A 513 35.26 19.70 43.34
C GLY A 513 33.92 19.49 42.60
N MET A 514 33.66 20.25 41.53
CA MET A 514 32.49 20.08 40.66
C MET A 514 32.46 18.70 39.98
N TRP A 515 33.62 18.08 39.77
CA TRP A 515 33.71 16.75 39.15
C TRP A 515 33.32 15.61 40.09
N ALA A 516 33.45 15.80 41.40
CA ALA A 516 33.15 14.77 42.41
C ALA A 516 31.74 14.18 42.29
N PRO A 517 30.64 14.97 42.22
CA PRO A 517 29.30 14.42 42.05
C PRO A 517 29.13 13.65 40.73
N LEU A 518 29.73 14.14 39.64
CA LEU A 518 29.69 13.46 38.33
C LEU A 518 30.47 12.14 38.35
N ALA A 519 31.60 12.10 39.04
CA ALA A 519 32.41 10.89 39.19
C ALA A 519 31.65 9.81 39.97
N HIS A 520 30.91 10.17 41.02
CA HIS A 520 30.13 9.21 41.81
C HIS A 520 28.98 8.57 41.01
N ILE A 521 28.31 9.32 40.14
CA ILE A 521 27.20 8.77 39.32
C ILE A 521 27.68 8.13 38.01
N SER A 522 28.98 8.23 37.68
CA SER A 522 29.52 7.85 36.37
C SER A 522 29.25 6.39 36.00
N PHE A 523 29.33 5.46 36.96
CA PHE A 523 29.04 4.05 36.74
C PHE A 523 27.58 3.81 36.40
N SER A 524 26.67 4.39 37.20
CA SER A 524 25.23 4.32 36.96
C SER A 524 24.83 4.96 35.62
N CYS A 525 25.42 6.11 35.27
CA CYS A 525 25.28 6.74 33.96
C CYS A 525 25.76 5.82 32.81
N TYR A 526 26.91 5.16 32.98
CA TYR A 526 27.46 4.25 31.98
C TYR A 526 26.54 3.06 31.71
N LEU A 527 25.83 2.54 32.71
CA LEU A 527 24.90 1.43 32.51
C LEU A 527 23.56 1.86 31.88
N ILE A 528 23.04 3.03 32.26
CA ILE A 528 21.69 3.46 31.83
C ILE A 528 21.70 4.14 30.45
N HIS A 529 22.81 4.76 30.02
CA HIS A 529 22.86 5.49 28.76
C HIS A 529 22.49 4.66 27.52
N PRO A 530 22.99 3.42 27.32
CA PRO A 530 22.65 2.65 26.12
C PRO A 530 21.19 2.23 26.17
N PHE A 531 20.65 1.96 27.36
CA PHE A 531 19.25 1.61 27.54
C PHE A 531 18.32 2.76 27.12
N LEU A 532 18.59 3.99 27.58
CA LEU A 532 17.80 5.17 27.21
C LEU A 532 17.90 5.48 25.71
N ILE A 533 19.11 5.37 25.14
CA ILE A 533 19.33 5.59 23.70
C ILE A 533 18.59 4.52 22.89
N VAL A 534 18.70 3.25 23.25
CA VAL A 534 18.00 2.16 22.55
C VAL A 534 16.49 2.30 22.69
N LEU A 535 15.98 2.62 23.88
CA LEU A 535 14.56 2.86 24.11
C LEU A 535 14.03 4.01 23.25
N TYR A 536 14.75 5.14 23.22
CA TYR A 536 14.39 6.28 22.37
C TYR A 536 14.37 5.92 20.89
N ASN A 537 15.40 5.22 20.40
CA ASN A 537 15.51 4.81 19.00
C ASN A 537 14.47 3.72 18.63
N ALA A 538 14.18 2.78 19.53
CA ALA A 538 13.20 1.73 19.31
C ALA A 538 11.76 2.27 19.23
N ASN A 539 11.51 3.40 19.91
CA ASN A 539 10.22 4.10 19.86
C ASN A 539 10.10 5.07 18.65
N GLN A 540 11.10 5.15 17.78
CA GLN A 540 10.99 5.96 16.57
C GLN A 540 10.15 5.23 15.51
N GLU A 541 9.06 5.87 15.09
CA GLU A 541 8.20 5.36 14.00
C GLU A 541 8.71 5.76 12.61
N THR A 542 9.57 6.78 12.54
CA THR A 542 10.16 7.30 11.30
C THR A 542 11.67 7.49 11.42
N PRO A 543 12.44 7.33 10.32
CA PRO A 543 13.88 7.57 10.35
C PRO A 543 14.20 9.04 10.64
N ILE A 544 15.13 9.28 11.57
CA ILE A 544 15.56 10.62 11.97
C ILE A 544 16.41 11.22 10.85
N HIS A 545 15.97 12.36 10.31
CA HIS A 545 16.76 13.10 9.33
C HIS A 545 18.04 13.67 9.99
N TYR A 546 19.20 13.36 9.41
CA TYR A 546 20.48 13.83 9.90
C TYR A 546 20.65 15.33 9.59
N THR A 547 20.66 16.13 10.65
CA THR A 547 21.22 17.48 10.64
C THR A 547 22.07 17.63 11.89
N SER A 548 23.15 18.42 11.80
CA SER A 548 24.02 18.68 12.95
C SER A 548 23.24 19.25 14.14
N TYR A 549 22.24 20.08 13.86
CA TYR A 549 21.35 20.63 14.89
C TYR A 549 20.51 19.55 15.55
N ASN A 550 19.84 18.69 14.79
CA ASN A 550 18.99 17.64 15.34
C ASN A 550 19.81 16.65 16.19
N PHE A 551 21.00 16.26 15.72
CA PHE A 551 21.89 15.38 16.48
C PHE A 551 22.48 16.06 17.72
N MET A 552 22.72 17.37 17.70
CA MET A 552 23.11 18.12 18.89
C MET A 552 21.98 18.13 19.94
N TYR A 553 20.72 18.35 19.52
CA TYR A 553 19.57 18.26 20.42
C TYR A 553 19.41 16.87 21.02
N LEU A 554 19.54 15.82 20.21
CA LEU A 554 19.48 14.44 20.68
C LEU A 554 20.61 14.10 21.64
N PHE A 555 21.83 14.53 21.35
CA PHE A 555 22.97 14.35 22.25
C PHE A 555 22.72 15.02 23.59
N MET A 556 22.33 16.30 23.60
CA MET A 556 22.07 17.03 24.84
C MET A 556 20.89 16.43 25.62
N GLY A 557 19.84 15.99 24.92
CA GLY A 557 18.71 15.28 25.51
C GLY A 557 19.12 13.98 26.18
N HIS A 558 19.90 13.13 25.49
CA HIS A 558 20.40 11.89 26.05
C HIS A 558 21.36 12.09 27.22
N VAL A 559 22.26 13.09 27.16
CA VAL A 559 23.15 13.43 28.28
C VAL A 559 22.35 13.82 29.51
N THR A 560 21.36 14.71 29.34
CA THR A 560 20.53 15.19 30.46
C THR A 560 19.71 14.06 31.08
N LEU A 561 19.06 13.23 30.26
CA LEU A 561 18.29 12.07 30.73
C LEU A 561 19.18 11.02 31.41
N THR A 562 20.37 10.79 30.86
CA THR A 562 21.35 9.85 31.44
C THR A 562 21.84 10.32 32.79
N LEU A 563 22.17 11.61 32.94
CA LEU A 563 22.60 12.19 34.22
C LEU A 563 21.48 12.10 35.27
N ALA A 564 20.24 12.42 34.90
CA ALA A 564 19.09 12.34 35.79
C ALA A 564 18.80 10.89 36.22
N ALA A 565 18.68 9.97 35.26
CA ALA A 565 18.41 8.56 35.54
C ALA A 565 19.58 7.89 36.28
N GLY A 566 20.81 8.22 35.91
CA GLY A 566 22.02 7.74 36.57
C GLY A 566 22.13 8.20 38.02
N TYR A 567 21.76 9.45 38.32
CA TYR A 567 21.67 9.93 39.70
C TYR A 567 20.63 9.17 40.52
N ILE A 568 19.43 8.93 39.95
CA ILE A 568 18.36 8.16 40.62
C ILE A 568 18.85 6.74 40.91
N LEU A 569 19.45 6.06 39.92
CA LEU A 569 20.01 4.71 40.09
C LEU A 569 21.13 4.67 41.13
N HIS A 570 22.02 5.67 41.11
CA HIS A 570 23.10 5.76 42.08
C HIS A 570 22.56 5.90 43.52
N VAL A 571 21.57 6.75 43.74
CA VAL A 571 21.02 7.00 45.08
C VAL A 571 20.15 5.84 45.57
N LEU A 572 19.31 5.26 44.71
CA LEU A 572 18.35 4.23 45.10
C LEU A 572 18.93 2.81 45.11
N VAL A 573 19.94 2.54 44.27
CA VAL A 573 20.51 1.20 44.11
C VAL A 573 21.94 1.17 44.62
N GLU A 574 22.85 1.96 44.04
CA GLU A 574 24.28 1.84 44.32
C GLU A 574 24.67 2.24 45.75
N LYS A 575 24.20 3.40 46.21
CA LYS A 575 24.50 3.97 47.54
C LYS A 575 24.08 3.06 48.71
N PRO A 576 22.86 2.49 48.76
CA PRO A 576 22.44 1.61 49.85
C PRO A 576 23.36 0.40 50.04
N TYR A 577 23.84 -0.22 48.96
CA TYR A 577 24.77 -1.35 49.04
C TYR A 577 26.13 -0.93 49.62
N LEU A 578 26.65 0.24 49.23
CA LEU A 578 27.90 0.78 49.78
C LEU A 578 27.78 1.13 51.29
N PHE A 579 26.60 1.53 51.76
CA PHE A 579 26.35 1.78 53.18
C PHE A 579 26.28 0.49 54.00
N LEU A 580 25.67 -0.57 53.46
CA LEU A 580 25.61 -1.89 54.12
C LEU A 580 26.99 -2.50 54.36
N GLU A 581 27.92 -2.28 53.42
CA GLU A 581 29.30 -2.78 53.53
C GLU A 581 30.10 -2.07 54.62
N ARG A 582 29.88 -0.76 54.82
CA ARG A 582 30.50 0.03 55.90
C ARG A 582 30.00 -0.29 57.30
N THR A 583 28.76 -0.78 57.44
CA THR A 583 28.21 -1.16 58.75
C THR A 583 28.68 -2.54 59.25
N ARG A 584 29.43 -3.29 58.43
CA ARG A 584 29.97 -4.62 58.78
C ARG A 584 31.46 -4.62 59.15
N GLY A 585 32.11 -3.45 59.14
CA GLY A 585 33.52 -3.26 59.54
C GLY A 585 33.65 -2.67 60.92
#